data_AF-A0AAE8SSK7-F1
#
_entry.id   AF-A0AAE8SSK7-F1
#
_cell.length_a   1.000
_cell.length_b   1.000
_cell.length_c   1.000
_cell.angle_alpha   90.00
_cell.angle_beta   90.00
_cell.angle_gamma   90.00
#
_symmetry.space_group_name_H-M   'P 1'
#
loop_
_entity.id
_entity.type
_entity.pdbx_description
1 polymer ?
#
loop_
_entity_poly.entity_id
_entity_poly.type
_entity_poly.pdbx_seq_one_letter_code
_entity_poly.pdbx_strand_id
1 'polypeptide(L)'
;MSESQHDHLAAGFLPPTPTSLHSPAPSLPGATPSPANFITELPHPRSRALRPGSNKEDMVRDYASAKLMRVARRYVKKFSDPEPGDELTGYTRFEELCNDLDAVVNVLWLSGTPSLQTQILLRIASEFTEYAPSFPPDPVATLKLLRKLDHCFASLTTGRDLATREALPGFESGPSAGMTTTDVVRCRSTVENTRALMFNLLGDGATEVGSEDDDDSETDGPDEDGGTPAPRAAAGTINTDVDRIYENTLIVIGERLGGVL
;
A
#
# COMPACT_ATOMS: atom_id res chain seq x y z
N MET A 1 -17.49 82.64 -14.96
CA MET A 1 -16.73 82.20 -16.15
C MET A 1 -17.30 80.86 -16.58
N SER A 2 -17.99 80.89 -17.72
CA SER A 2 -18.26 79.83 -18.70
C SER A 2 -19.10 78.60 -18.32
N GLU A 3 -20.32 78.61 -18.85
CA GLU A 3 -21.16 77.48 -19.25
C GLU A 3 -20.42 76.41 -20.08
N SER A 4 -20.84 75.16 -19.98
CA SER A 4 -21.35 74.40 -21.14
C SER A 4 -22.11 73.15 -20.71
N GLN A 5 -23.24 73.02 -21.37
CA GLN A 5 -24.39 72.13 -21.23
C GLN A 5 -24.17 70.84 -22.04
N HIS A 6 -24.89 69.75 -21.72
CA HIS A 6 -25.77 69.05 -22.67
C HIS A 6 -26.40 67.78 -22.06
N ASP A 7 -27.72 67.70 -22.27
CA ASP A 7 -28.67 66.62 -22.00
C ASP A 7 -28.28 65.25 -22.56
N HIS A 8 -28.74 64.17 -21.91
CA HIS A 8 -29.86 63.34 -22.43
C HIS A 8 -30.18 62.14 -21.54
N LEU A 9 -31.44 62.05 -21.10
CA LEU A 9 -32.11 60.81 -20.69
C LEU A 9 -32.38 59.95 -21.94
N ALA A 10 -32.13 58.63 -21.87
CA ALA A 10 -32.98 57.60 -22.47
C ALA A 10 -32.50 56.17 -22.17
N ALA A 11 -33.39 55.41 -21.54
CA ALA A 11 -33.78 54.04 -21.87
C ALA A 11 -32.74 53.03 -22.37
N GLY A 12 -32.62 51.95 -21.59
CA GLY A 12 -32.90 50.62 -22.13
C GLY A 12 -31.70 49.76 -22.52
N PHE A 13 -31.93 48.47 -22.34
CA PHE A 13 -31.18 47.33 -22.86
C PHE A 13 -30.08 46.79 -21.95
N LEU A 14 -30.44 45.70 -21.26
CA LEU A 14 -29.53 44.78 -20.57
C LEU A 14 -28.54 44.19 -21.60
N PRO A 15 -27.21 44.25 -21.37
CA PRO A 15 -26.26 43.47 -22.14
C PRO A 15 -26.27 41.99 -21.68
N PRO A 16 -26.23 41.01 -22.59
CA PRO A 16 -26.10 39.60 -22.24
C PRO A 16 -24.62 39.30 -21.95
N THR A 17 -24.28 38.98 -20.69
CA THR A 17 -22.96 38.40 -20.39
C THR A 17 -23.07 36.87 -20.39
N PRO A 18 -22.28 36.16 -21.20
CA PRO A 18 -22.35 34.71 -21.33
C PRO A 18 -21.89 34.03 -20.03
N THR A 19 -22.70 33.09 -19.58
CA THR A 19 -22.34 32.04 -18.62
C THR A 19 -21.07 31.34 -19.08
N SER A 20 -19.95 31.64 -18.43
CA SER A 20 -18.69 30.91 -18.60
C SER A 20 -18.82 29.55 -17.90
N LEU A 21 -19.46 28.62 -18.60
CA LEU A 21 -19.46 27.19 -18.27
C LEU A 21 -18.02 26.69 -18.45
N HIS A 22 -17.32 26.50 -17.35
CA HIS A 22 -16.07 25.74 -17.35
C HIS A 22 -16.46 24.25 -17.40
N SER A 23 -16.41 23.66 -18.60
CA SER A 23 -16.50 22.21 -18.76
C SER A 23 -15.30 21.55 -18.08
N PRO A 24 -15.49 20.52 -17.23
CA PRO A 24 -14.38 19.68 -16.82
C PRO A 24 -13.85 18.91 -18.03
N ALA A 25 -12.54 18.93 -18.22
CA ALA A 25 -11.85 18.19 -19.27
C ALA A 25 -12.12 16.67 -19.15
N PRO A 26 -12.22 15.93 -20.28
CA PRO A 26 -12.37 14.48 -20.26
C PRO A 26 -11.09 13.83 -19.74
N SER A 27 -11.21 12.98 -18.72
CA SER A 27 -10.09 12.18 -18.20
C SER A 27 -9.66 11.14 -19.24
N LEU A 28 -8.41 11.19 -19.67
CA LEU A 28 -7.75 10.09 -20.39
C LEU A 28 -7.67 8.85 -19.47
N PRO A 29 -8.05 7.64 -19.94
CA PRO A 29 -7.73 6.41 -19.24
C PRO A 29 -6.31 6.01 -19.62
N GLY A 30 -5.33 6.43 -18.82
CA GLY A 30 -3.92 6.16 -19.12
C GLY A 30 -2.96 6.91 -18.22
N ALA A 31 -3.26 7.02 -16.93
CA ALA A 31 -2.27 7.44 -15.95
C ALA A 31 -1.58 6.19 -15.41
N THR A 32 -0.30 6.02 -15.71
CA THR A 32 0.57 5.12 -14.97
C THR A 32 0.46 5.49 -13.48
N PRO A 33 0.27 4.50 -12.58
CA PRO A 33 0.07 4.83 -11.18
C PRO A 33 1.35 5.41 -10.59
N SER A 34 1.31 6.70 -10.28
CA SER A 34 2.35 7.35 -9.48
C SER A 34 2.39 6.67 -8.09
N PRO A 35 3.56 6.46 -7.46
CA PRO A 35 3.66 5.76 -6.16
C PRO A 35 2.84 6.41 -5.04
N ALA A 36 2.42 7.67 -5.21
CA ALA A 36 1.51 8.38 -4.31
C ALA A 36 0.03 7.90 -4.42
N ASN A 37 -0.39 7.29 -5.52
CA ASN A 37 -1.80 6.90 -5.77
C ASN A 37 -2.23 5.58 -5.13
N PHE A 38 -1.31 4.79 -4.53
CA PHE A 38 -1.69 3.56 -3.83
C PHE A 38 -1.88 3.74 -2.32
N ILE A 39 -1.41 4.86 -1.75
CA ILE A 39 -1.60 5.20 -0.33
C ILE A 39 -3.08 5.54 -0.05
N THR A 40 -3.86 5.86 -1.08
CA THR A 40 -5.32 6.11 -0.99
C THR A 40 -6.16 4.84 -0.76
N GLU A 41 -5.55 3.65 -0.69
CA GLU A 41 -6.29 2.40 -0.48
C GLU A 41 -6.52 2.01 0.99
N LEU A 42 -5.75 2.57 1.92
CA LEU A 42 -6.02 2.35 3.34
C LEU A 42 -7.27 3.14 3.74
N PRO A 43 -8.20 2.54 4.50
CA PRO A 43 -9.37 3.26 4.97
C PRO A 43 -8.94 4.37 5.94
N HIS A 44 -9.65 5.50 5.93
CA HIS A 44 -9.38 6.55 6.90
C HIS A 44 -9.59 6.02 8.35
N PRO A 45 -8.61 6.16 9.25
CA PRO A 45 -8.75 5.71 10.63
C PRO A 45 -9.95 6.35 11.32
N ARG A 46 -10.50 5.66 12.31
CA ARG A 46 -11.56 6.26 13.13
C ARG A 46 -11.05 7.47 13.91
N SER A 47 -11.93 8.44 14.16
CA SER A 47 -11.62 9.64 14.93
C SER A 47 -11.19 9.39 16.38
N ARG A 48 -11.50 8.20 16.94
CA ARG A 48 -11.08 7.81 18.29
C ARG A 48 -10.81 6.32 18.35
N ALA A 49 -9.75 5.98 19.08
CA ALA A 49 -9.36 4.61 19.37
C ALA A 49 -10.50 3.85 20.05
N LEU A 50 -10.53 2.54 19.82
CA LEU A 50 -11.40 1.66 20.57
C LEU A 50 -11.00 1.70 22.04
N ARG A 51 -12.00 1.65 22.92
CA ARG A 51 -11.75 1.64 24.35
C ARG A 51 -11.17 0.28 24.74
N PRO A 52 -10.05 0.23 25.49
CA PRO A 52 -9.52 -0.99 26.06
C PRO A 52 -10.61 -1.83 26.74
N GLY A 53 -10.73 -3.10 26.35
CA GLY A 53 -11.71 -4.06 26.87
C GLY A 53 -13.16 -3.80 26.44
N SER A 54 -13.38 -3.02 25.37
CA SER A 54 -14.74 -2.82 24.84
C SER A 54 -15.13 -3.92 23.86
N ASN A 55 -16.44 -4.23 23.79
CA ASN A 55 -16.98 -5.18 22.82
C ASN A 55 -16.52 -4.92 21.37
N LYS A 56 -16.35 -3.64 20.99
CA LYS A 56 -15.88 -3.30 19.64
C LYS A 56 -14.42 -3.68 19.42
N GLU A 57 -13.58 -3.54 20.43
CA GLU A 57 -12.19 -3.98 20.38
C GLU A 57 -12.10 -5.50 20.32
N ASP A 58 -12.89 -6.19 21.15
CA ASP A 58 -12.96 -7.65 21.15
C ASP A 58 -13.42 -8.18 19.80
N MET A 59 -14.44 -7.57 19.18
CA MET A 59 -14.87 -7.93 17.82
C MET A 59 -13.75 -7.79 16.78
N VAL A 60 -12.92 -6.75 16.85
CA VAL A 60 -11.79 -6.58 15.92
C VAL A 60 -10.71 -7.64 16.18
N ARG A 61 -10.42 -7.91 17.45
CA ARG A 61 -9.47 -8.95 17.86
C ARG A 61 -9.91 -10.34 17.41
N ASP A 62 -11.18 -10.67 17.62
CA ASP A 62 -11.78 -11.95 17.23
C ASP A 62 -11.81 -12.10 15.71
N TYR A 63 -12.20 -11.04 14.99
CA TYR A 63 -12.16 -11.01 13.53
C TYR A 63 -10.74 -11.27 13.00
N ALA A 64 -9.75 -10.52 13.50
CA ALA A 64 -8.36 -10.67 13.07
C ALA A 64 -7.82 -12.07 13.41
N SER A 65 -8.11 -12.58 14.61
CA SER A 65 -7.68 -13.91 15.05
C SER A 65 -8.28 -15.01 14.18
N ALA A 66 -9.58 -14.95 13.91
CA ALA A 66 -10.28 -15.90 13.06
C ALA A 66 -9.77 -15.86 11.62
N LYS A 67 -9.52 -14.66 11.07
CA LYS A 67 -8.97 -14.50 9.73
C LYS A 67 -7.55 -15.02 9.61
N LEU A 68 -6.65 -14.69 10.54
CA LEU A 68 -5.26 -15.19 10.53
C LEU A 68 -5.21 -16.71 10.75
N MET A 69 -6.09 -17.27 11.59
CA MET A 69 -6.23 -18.73 11.69
C MET A 69 -6.68 -19.36 10.37
N ARG A 70 -7.60 -18.72 9.64
CA ARG A 70 -8.01 -19.18 8.31
C ARG A 70 -6.85 -19.11 7.33
N VAL A 71 -6.07 -18.03 7.33
CA VAL A 71 -4.85 -17.87 6.51
C VAL A 71 -3.87 -19.01 6.77
N ALA A 72 -3.52 -19.26 8.03
CA ALA A 72 -2.61 -20.35 8.40
C ALA A 72 -3.12 -21.73 7.93
N ARG A 73 -4.42 -22.00 8.08
CA ARG A 73 -5.03 -23.26 7.59
C ARG A 73 -4.96 -23.39 6.07
N ARG A 74 -5.24 -22.31 5.33
CA ARG A 74 -5.14 -22.29 3.85
C ARG A 74 -3.69 -22.46 3.38
N TYR A 75 -2.74 -21.90 4.13
CA TYR A 75 -1.32 -22.08 3.86
C TYR A 75 -0.90 -23.55 4.04
N VAL A 76 -1.24 -24.18 5.17
CA VAL A 76 -0.91 -25.60 5.39
C VAL A 76 -1.53 -26.49 4.32
N LYS A 77 -2.79 -26.24 3.94
CA LYS A 77 -3.48 -27.01 2.89
C LYS A 77 -2.91 -26.85 1.50
N LYS A 78 -2.09 -25.82 1.23
CA LYS A 78 -1.35 -25.71 -0.04
C LYS A 78 -0.46 -26.93 -0.29
N PHE A 79 0.02 -27.57 0.77
CA PHE A 79 0.92 -28.73 0.72
C PHE A 79 0.20 -30.06 0.89
N SER A 80 -1.14 -30.05 0.95
CA SER A 80 -1.97 -31.25 1.13
C SER A 80 -2.75 -31.55 -0.15
N ASP A 81 -3.04 -32.82 -0.40
CA ASP A 81 -3.90 -33.21 -1.51
C ASP A 81 -5.34 -32.72 -1.30
N PRO A 82 -6.05 -32.29 -2.36
CA PRO A 82 -7.42 -31.83 -2.25
C PRO A 82 -8.36 -32.99 -1.88
N GLU A 83 -8.95 -32.92 -0.69
CA GLU A 83 -9.90 -33.94 -0.22
C GLU A 83 -11.33 -33.59 -0.66
N PRO A 84 -12.09 -34.54 -1.25
CA PRO A 84 -13.47 -34.29 -1.64
C PRO A 84 -14.35 -34.05 -0.40
N GLY A 85 -15.01 -32.89 -0.34
CA GLY A 85 -15.88 -32.48 0.77
C GLY A 85 -15.27 -31.43 1.70
N ASP A 86 -14.04 -31.00 1.44
CA ASP A 86 -13.37 -29.98 2.22
C ASP A 86 -13.87 -28.56 1.88
N GLU A 87 -14.41 -27.84 2.88
CA GLU A 87 -14.94 -26.48 2.72
C GLU A 87 -13.85 -25.41 2.51
N LEU A 88 -12.59 -25.73 2.83
CA LEU A 88 -11.50 -24.74 2.85
C LEU A 88 -10.34 -25.18 1.96
N THR A 89 -10.26 -24.57 0.79
CA THR A 89 -9.20 -24.83 -0.21
C THR A 89 -7.88 -24.14 0.18
N GLY A 90 -6.77 -24.84 -0.03
CA GLY A 90 -5.42 -24.28 0.11
C GLY A 90 -5.15 -23.13 -0.87
N TYR A 91 -4.08 -22.36 -0.64
CA TYR A 91 -3.72 -21.26 -1.53
C TYR A 91 -3.14 -21.75 -2.86
N THR A 92 -3.69 -21.27 -3.97
CA THR A 92 -3.14 -21.56 -5.30
C THR A 92 -2.14 -20.50 -5.74
N ARG A 93 -2.48 -19.22 -5.54
CA ARG A 93 -1.67 -18.05 -5.94
C ARG A 93 -1.24 -17.22 -4.75
N PHE A 94 -0.13 -16.49 -4.91
CA PHE A 94 0.36 -15.57 -3.88
C PHE A 94 -0.58 -14.39 -3.65
N GLU A 95 -1.23 -13.92 -4.72
CA GLU A 95 -2.25 -12.86 -4.67
C GLU A 95 -3.34 -13.15 -3.63
N GLU A 96 -3.82 -14.39 -3.54
CA GLU A 96 -4.88 -14.77 -2.60
C GLU A 96 -4.44 -14.61 -1.15
N LEU A 97 -3.19 -14.97 -0.83
CA LEU A 97 -2.60 -14.77 0.49
C LEU A 97 -2.46 -13.28 0.78
N CYS A 98 -1.95 -12.50 -0.18
CA CYS A 98 -1.81 -11.05 -0.04
C CYS A 98 -3.17 -10.38 0.22
N ASN A 99 -4.21 -10.78 -0.51
CA ASN A 99 -5.58 -10.26 -0.36
C ASN A 99 -6.21 -10.63 0.99
N ASP A 100 -6.00 -11.86 1.47
CA ASP A 100 -6.50 -12.29 2.78
C ASP A 100 -5.82 -11.51 3.92
N LEU A 101 -4.50 -11.25 3.83
CA LEU A 101 -3.76 -10.42 4.78
C LEU A 101 -4.16 -8.94 4.68
N ASP A 102 -4.30 -8.41 3.46
CA ASP A 102 -4.74 -7.03 3.19
C ASP A 102 -6.07 -6.70 3.87
N ALA A 103 -7.04 -7.63 3.79
CA ALA A 103 -8.33 -7.48 4.43
C ALA A 103 -8.22 -7.32 5.97
N VAL A 104 -7.24 -7.98 6.60
CA VAL A 104 -6.99 -7.82 8.03
C VAL A 104 -6.32 -6.47 8.30
N VAL A 105 -5.32 -6.08 7.49
CA VAL A 105 -4.64 -4.78 7.61
C VAL A 105 -5.64 -3.63 7.53
N ASN A 106 -6.56 -3.64 6.56
CA ASN A 106 -7.55 -2.58 6.40
C ASN A 106 -8.46 -2.44 7.64
N VAL A 107 -8.93 -3.56 8.22
CA VAL A 107 -9.78 -3.55 9.42
C VAL A 107 -9.01 -3.09 10.65
N LEU A 108 -7.76 -3.55 10.80
CA LEU A 108 -6.89 -3.10 11.89
C LEU A 108 -6.62 -1.61 11.80
N TRP A 109 -6.26 -1.11 10.62
CA TRP A 109 -5.99 0.31 10.40
C TRP A 109 -7.22 1.17 10.73
N LEU A 110 -8.40 0.77 10.24
CA LEU A 110 -9.68 1.41 10.56
C LEU A 110 -9.97 1.45 12.06
N SER A 111 -9.54 0.45 12.84
CA SER A 111 -9.79 0.41 14.29
C SER A 111 -9.19 1.59 15.05
N GLY A 112 -8.13 2.21 14.52
CA GLY A 112 -7.44 3.33 15.16
C GLY A 112 -6.94 3.03 16.58
N THR A 113 -6.62 1.76 16.89
CA THR A 113 -6.24 1.31 18.24
C THR A 113 -4.79 0.82 18.23
N PRO A 114 -3.81 1.67 18.59
CA PRO A 114 -2.41 1.40 18.30
C PRO A 114 -1.86 0.13 18.96
N SER A 115 -2.23 -0.14 20.22
CA SER A 115 -1.82 -1.35 20.94
C SER A 115 -2.28 -2.65 20.25
N LEU A 116 -3.49 -2.65 19.69
CA LEU A 116 -4.03 -3.78 18.93
C LEU A 116 -3.40 -3.88 17.54
N GLN A 117 -3.25 -2.74 16.86
CA GLN A 117 -2.66 -2.64 15.53
C GLN A 117 -1.22 -3.14 15.51
N THR A 118 -0.36 -2.62 16.38
CA THR A 118 1.08 -2.94 16.40
C THR A 118 1.34 -4.44 16.51
N GLN A 119 0.72 -5.12 17.47
CA GLN A 119 1.01 -6.54 17.70
C GLN A 119 0.53 -7.42 16.54
N ILE A 120 -0.64 -7.13 15.96
CA ILE A 120 -1.22 -7.95 14.89
C ILE A 120 -0.54 -7.65 13.55
N LEU A 121 -0.18 -6.39 13.26
CA LEU A 121 0.58 -6.04 12.06
C LEU A 121 1.97 -6.68 12.06
N LEU A 122 2.67 -6.69 13.21
CA LEU A 122 3.95 -7.40 13.34
C LEU A 122 3.81 -8.90 13.07
N ARG A 123 2.71 -9.50 13.54
CA ARG A 123 2.38 -10.90 13.23
C ARG A 123 2.13 -11.10 11.74
N ILE A 124 1.33 -10.25 11.09
CA ILE A 124 1.06 -10.30 9.65
C ILE A 124 2.35 -10.21 8.85
N ALA A 125 3.23 -9.27 9.18
CA ALA A 125 4.51 -9.11 8.51
C ALA A 125 5.37 -10.39 8.66
N SER A 126 5.40 -10.98 9.86
CA SER A 126 6.13 -12.23 10.11
C SER A 126 5.56 -13.42 9.30
N GLU A 127 4.24 -13.62 9.33
CA GLU A 127 3.56 -14.68 8.56
C GLU A 127 3.76 -14.48 7.05
N PHE A 128 3.71 -13.23 6.57
CA PHE A 128 4.03 -12.90 5.19
C PHE A 128 5.46 -13.33 4.82
N THR A 129 6.47 -12.95 5.61
CA THR A 129 7.87 -13.33 5.36
C THR A 129 8.04 -14.85 5.35
N GLU A 130 7.36 -15.56 6.25
CA GLU A 130 7.45 -17.02 6.35
C GLU A 130 6.79 -17.71 5.15
N TYR A 131 5.65 -17.22 4.69
CA TYR A 131 4.86 -17.89 3.66
C TYR A 131 5.29 -17.54 2.24
N ALA A 132 5.84 -16.34 2.01
CA ALA A 132 6.20 -15.85 0.68
C ALA A 132 7.08 -16.81 -0.16
N PRO A 133 8.13 -17.47 0.37
CA PRO A 133 8.99 -18.36 -0.42
C PRO A 133 8.27 -19.58 -1.00
N SER A 134 7.09 -19.92 -0.46
CA SER A 134 6.30 -21.09 -0.88
C SER A 134 5.44 -20.82 -2.12
N PHE A 135 5.56 -19.66 -2.74
CA PHE A 135 4.77 -19.24 -3.89
C PHE A 135 5.64 -18.73 -5.04
N PRO A 136 5.18 -18.88 -6.29
CA PRO A 136 5.70 -18.08 -7.39
C PRO A 136 5.56 -16.58 -7.07
N PRO A 137 6.55 -15.74 -7.44
CA PRO A 137 6.51 -14.32 -7.12
C PRO A 137 5.34 -13.62 -7.81
N ASP A 138 4.65 -12.75 -7.06
CA ASP A 138 3.62 -11.84 -7.59
C ASP A 138 3.96 -10.40 -7.14
N PRO A 139 4.75 -9.65 -7.93
CA PRO A 139 5.23 -8.34 -7.53
C PRO A 139 4.11 -7.34 -7.24
N VAL A 140 3.01 -7.39 -7.99
CA VAL A 140 1.92 -6.40 -7.86
C VAL A 140 1.19 -6.59 -6.53
N ALA A 141 0.76 -7.80 -6.22
CA ALA A 141 0.06 -8.09 -4.96
C ALA A 141 0.99 -7.89 -3.75
N THR A 142 2.25 -8.29 -3.89
CA THR A 142 3.30 -8.13 -2.87
C THR A 142 3.52 -6.66 -2.51
N LEU A 143 3.86 -5.84 -3.50
CA LEU A 143 4.21 -4.44 -3.28
C LEU A 143 3.00 -3.65 -2.74
N LYS A 144 1.78 -4.01 -3.17
CA LYS A 144 0.54 -3.42 -2.65
C LYS A 144 0.40 -3.64 -1.13
N LEU A 145 0.55 -4.88 -0.66
CA LEU A 145 0.46 -5.20 0.77
C LEU A 145 1.60 -4.54 1.57
N LEU A 146 2.85 -4.67 1.08
CA LEU A 146 4.02 -4.16 1.79
C LEU A 146 4.03 -2.63 1.91
N ARG A 147 3.52 -1.90 0.90
CA ARG A 147 3.35 -0.44 1.01
C ARG A 147 2.36 -0.05 2.10
N LYS A 148 1.27 -0.81 2.29
CA LYS A 148 0.32 -0.57 3.39
C LYS A 148 0.93 -0.88 4.75
N LEU A 149 1.70 -1.96 4.86
CA LEU A 149 2.42 -2.28 6.09
C LEU A 149 3.48 -1.22 6.42
N ASP A 150 4.22 -0.75 5.41
CA ASP A 150 5.18 0.35 5.56
C ASP A 150 4.50 1.64 6.07
N HIS A 151 3.40 2.03 5.45
CA HIS A 151 2.61 3.16 5.90
C HIS A 151 2.13 2.97 7.35
N CYS A 152 1.57 1.82 7.69
CA CYS A 152 1.08 1.53 9.04
C CYS A 152 2.20 1.62 10.08
N PHE A 153 3.34 0.95 9.86
CA PHE A 153 4.43 0.92 10.83
C PHE A 153 5.11 2.28 11.00
N ALA A 154 5.38 2.99 9.91
CA ALA A 154 5.92 4.35 9.97
C ALA A 154 4.97 5.29 10.73
N SER A 155 3.66 5.20 10.44
CA SER A 155 2.66 6.06 11.08
C SER A 155 2.48 5.73 12.56
N LEU A 156 2.49 4.45 12.92
CA LEU A 156 2.42 3.99 14.32
C LEU A 156 3.68 4.36 15.12
N THR A 157 4.83 4.45 14.46
CA THR A 157 6.08 4.84 15.13
C THR A 157 6.13 6.34 15.42
N THR A 158 5.56 7.17 14.53
CA THR A 158 5.50 8.63 14.72
C THR A 158 4.27 9.12 15.49
N GLY A 159 3.20 8.31 15.56
CA GLY A 159 1.90 8.70 16.08
C GLY A 159 1.11 9.64 15.18
N ARG A 160 1.49 9.73 13.90
CA ARG A 160 0.82 10.55 12.89
C ARG A 160 0.67 9.75 11.60
N ASP A 161 -0.43 9.96 10.90
CA ASP A 161 -0.60 9.42 9.56
C ASP A 161 0.40 10.11 8.62
N LEU A 162 1.27 9.35 7.96
CA LEU A 162 2.31 9.91 7.10
C LEU A 162 1.75 10.67 5.88
N ALA A 163 0.57 10.27 5.39
CA ALA A 163 -0.04 10.84 4.20
C ALA A 163 -0.80 12.13 4.54
N THR A 164 -1.63 12.10 5.58
CA THR A 164 -2.47 13.24 5.97
C THR A 164 -1.80 14.17 6.97
N ARG A 165 -0.73 13.72 7.65
CA ARG A 165 -0.06 14.40 8.78
C ARG A 165 -0.93 14.58 10.02
N GLU A 166 -2.12 13.98 10.03
CA GLU A 166 -3.05 14.02 11.16
C GLU A 166 -2.52 13.18 12.32
N ALA A 167 -2.85 13.57 13.55
CA ALA A 167 -2.52 12.78 14.73
C ALA A 167 -3.36 11.49 14.73
N LEU A 168 -2.71 10.35 14.94
CA LEU A 168 -3.42 9.10 15.02
C LEU A 168 -4.21 9.00 16.33
N PRO A 169 -5.40 8.37 16.31
CA PRO A 169 -6.14 8.04 17.52
C PRO A 169 -5.32 7.13 18.45
N GLY A 170 -5.45 7.30 19.77
CA GLY A 170 -4.77 6.44 20.74
C GLY A 170 -3.34 6.86 21.09
N PHE A 171 -2.87 8.01 20.58
CA PHE A 171 -1.57 8.60 20.90
C PHE A 171 -1.63 9.73 21.92
N GLU A 172 -2.71 9.81 22.72
CA GLU A 172 -2.88 10.86 23.73
C GLU A 172 -1.79 10.82 24.81
N SER A 173 -1.23 9.63 25.05
CA SER A 173 -0.11 9.40 25.99
C SER A 173 1.28 9.59 25.36
N GLY A 174 1.36 10.07 24.10
CA GLY A 174 2.59 10.31 23.35
C GLY A 174 3.00 9.18 22.39
N PRO A 175 4.12 9.34 21.67
CA PRO A 175 4.55 8.43 20.58
C PRO A 175 4.73 6.97 21.01
N SER A 176 5.09 6.73 22.28
CA SER A 176 5.25 5.37 22.83
C SER A 176 3.94 4.61 22.99
N ALA A 177 2.78 5.26 22.83
CA ALA A 177 1.47 4.61 22.86
C ALA A 177 1.26 3.68 21.65
N GLY A 178 1.92 3.95 20.52
CA GLY A 178 1.87 3.12 19.33
C GLY A 178 2.79 1.91 19.39
N MET A 179 4.09 2.18 19.51
CA MET A 179 5.11 1.14 19.58
C MET A 179 6.00 1.36 20.79
N THR A 180 6.15 0.33 21.62
CA THR A 180 7.17 0.30 22.66
C THR A 180 8.57 0.19 22.03
N THR A 181 9.64 0.44 22.81
CA THR A 181 11.01 0.24 22.32
C THR A 181 11.24 -1.19 21.83
N THR A 182 10.66 -2.18 22.51
CA THR A 182 10.72 -3.59 22.10
C THR A 182 9.99 -3.81 20.78
N ASP A 183 8.81 -3.20 20.59
CA ASP A 183 8.08 -3.29 19.32
C ASP A 183 8.86 -2.68 18.17
N VAL A 184 9.56 -1.55 18.40
CA VAL A 184 10.39 -0.90 17.38
C VAL A 184 11.54 -1.80 16.95
N VAL A 185 12.26 -2.40 17.90
CA VAL A 185 13.38 -3.31 17.58
C VAL A 185 12.87 -4.54 16.83
N ARG A 186 11.73 -5.11 17.26
CA ARG A 186 11.10 -6.23 16.57
C ARG A 186 10.63 -5.85 15.17
N CYS A 187 10.01 -4.67 15.02
CA CYS A 187 9.58 -4.14 13.75
C CYS A 187 10.77 -4.01 12.80
N ARG A 188 11.86 -3.38 13.25
CA ARG A 188 13.09 -3.22 12.48
C ARG A 188 13.59 -4.55 11.92
N SER A 189 13.79 -5.53 12.80
CA SER A 189 14.28 -6.86 12.40
C SER A 189 13.33 -7.54 11.41
N THR A 190 12.02 -7.41 11.61
CA THR A 190 11.01 -8.02 10.73
C THR A 190 10.99 -7.37 9.35
N VAL A 191 11.03 -6.03 9.27
CA VAL A 191 11.01 -5.31 7.99
C VAL A 191 12.31 -5.45 7.22
N GLU A 192 13.47 -5.47 7.89
CA GLU A 192 14.77 -5.73 7.27
C GLU A 192 14.81 -7.14 6.67
N ASN A 193 14.35 -8.15 7.41
CA ASN A 193 14.27 -9.53 6.92
C ASN A 193 13.31 -9.66 5.72
N THR A 194 12.14 -9.02 5.80
CA THR A 194 11.18 -9.03 4.69
C THR A 194 11.75 -8.36 3.45
N ARG A 195 12.40 -7.20 3.61
CA ARG A 195 13.02 -6.47 2.49
C ARG A 195 14.10 -7.31 1.81
N ALA A 196 14.99 -7.95 2.58
CA ALA A 196 16.02 -8.83 2.04
C ALA A 196 15.41 -10.02 1.29
N LEU A 197 14.38 -10.66 1.85
CA LEU A 197 13.68 -11.75 1.19
C LEU A 197 13.04 -11.31 -0.14
N MET A 198 12.34 -10.17 -0.14
CA MET A 198 11.68 -9.67 -1.36
C MET A 198 12.69 -9.24 -2.42
N PHE A 199 13.82 -8.67 -2.01
CA PHE A 199 14.91 -8.37 -2.93
C PHE A 199 15.39 -9.62 -3.65
N ASN A 200 15.56 -10.74 -2.94
CA ASN A 200 15.95 -12.01 -3.56
C ASN A 200 14.84 -12.58 -4.46
N LEU A 201 13.59 -12.60 -3.97
CA LEU A 201 12.48 -13.23 -4.71
C LEU A 201 12.02 -12.44 -5.95
N LEU A 202 12.03 -11.10 -5.88
CA LEU A 202 11.54 -10.23 -6.96
C LEU A 202 12.69 -9.65 -7.80
N GLY A 203 13.90 -9.51 -7.22
CA GLY A 203 15.09 -9.04 -7.93
C GLY A 203 15.65 -10.07 -8.90
N ASP A 204 15.76 -11.34 -8.49
CA ASP A 204 16.24 -12.41 -9.40
C ASP A 204 15.21 -12.77 -10.48
N GLY A 205 13.91 -12.63 -10.19
CA GLY A 205 12.82 -12.89 -11.14
C GLY A 205 12.79 -11.95 -12.36
N ALA A 206 13.56 -10.86 -12.33
CA ALA A 206 13.75 -9.97 -13.49
C ALA A 206 14.90 -10.40 -14.41
N THR A 207 15.70 -11.40 -14.03
CA THR A 207 16.91 -11.84 -14.75
C THR A 207 16.77 -13.18 -15.46
N GLU A 208 15.79 -14.02 -15.12
CA GLU A 208 15.57 -15.35 -15.77
C GLU A 208 14.56 -15.33 -16.93
N VAL A 209 14.63 -14.31 -17.79
CA VAL A 209 13.99 -14.34 -19.12
C VAL A 209 14.95 -13.72 -20.14
N GLY A 210 15.99 -14.45 -20.53
CA GLY A 210 16.88 -13.94 -21.59
C GLY A 210 18.24 -14.60 -21.81
N SER A 211 18.40 -15.90 -21.56
CA SER A 211 19.59 -16.61 -22.07
C SER A 211 19.28 -18.07 -22.39
N GLU A 212 18.46 -18.30 -23.40
CA GLU A 212 18.47 -19.55 -24.16
C GLU A 212 18.77 -19.18 -25.62
N ASP A 213 19.98 -19.56 -26.05
CA ASP A 213 20.51 -19.72 -27.41
C ASP A 213 20.17 -18.64 -28.46
N ASP A 214 21.14 -17.74 -28.66
CA ASP A 214 21.31 -16.98 -29.90
C ASP A 214 21.87 -17.96 -30.96
N ASP A 215 20.99 -18.74 -31.60
CA ASP A 215 21.27 -19.42 -32.86
C ASP A 215 20.99 -18.46 -34.02
N ASP A 216 22.07 -18.21 -34.75
CA ASP A 216 22.27 -17.24 -35.80
C ASP A 216 21.29 -17.47 -36.96
N SER A 217 20.29 -16.61 -37.14
CA SER A 217 19.55 -16.53 -38.40
C SER A 217 19.22 -15.09 -38.80
N GLU A 218 20.10 -14.54 -39.62
CA GLU A 218 19.91 -13.38 -40.47
C GLU A 218 18.59 -13.52 -41.27
N THR A 219 17.58 -12.67 -41.01
CA THR A 219 16.51 -12.41 -41.97
C THR A 219 16.09 -10.94 -41.92
N ASP A 220 16.37 -10.27 -43.02
CA ASP A 220 16.14 -8.86 -43.33
C ASP A 220 14.64 -8.60 -43.62
N GLY A 221 14.03 -7.59 -43.00
CA GLY A 221 12.64 -7.18 -43.24
C GLY A 221 12.23 -5.92 -42.48
N PRO A 222 11.65 -4.89 -43.14
CA PRO A 222 11.61 -3.52 -42.60
C PRO A 222 10.38 -3.21 -41.73
N ASP A 223 10.64 -2.44 -40.67
CA ASP A 223 9.82 -1.47 -39.93
C ASP A 223 8.28 -1.50 -40.04
N GLU A 224 7.61 -1.97 -38.99
CA GLU A 224 6.28 -1.49 -38.58
C GLU A 224 6.33 -0.94 -37.14
N ASP A 225 6.19 0.38 -37.04
CA ASP A 225 6.05 1.18 -35.83
C ASP A 225 4.75 0.84 -35.09
N GLY A 226 4.86 0.02 -34.06
CA GLY A 226 3.77 -0.40 -33.18
C GLY A 226 4.28 -0.71 -31.78
N GLY A 227 5.00 0.24 -31.18
CA GLY A 227 5.66 0.09 -29.88
C GLY A 227 4.72 -0.22 -28.72
N THR A 228 4.47 -1.51 -28.48
CA THR A 228 4.06 -2.03 -27.17
C THR A 228 5.23 -1.78 -26.21
N PRO A 229 5.05 -1.14 -25.03
CA PRO A 229 6.17 -0.87 -24.15
C PRO A 229 6.82 -2.18 -23.71
N ALA A 230 8.10 -2.31 -24.04
CA ALA A 230 8.90 -3.51 -23.82
C ALA A 230 8.92 -3.96 -22.34
N PRO A 231 9.06 -5.28 -22.06
CA PRO A 231 9.11 -5.84 -20.71
C PRO A 231 10.26 -5.27 -19.84
N ARG A 232 11.29 -4.69 -20.47
CA ARG A 232 12.44 -4.08 -19.77
C ARG A 232 12.08 -2.82 -18.97
N ALA A 233 11.08 -2.05 -19.42
CA ALA A 233 10.62 -0.87 -18.68
C ALA A 233 9.82 -1.27 -17.43
N ALA A 234 8.96 -2.29 -17.55
CA ALA A 234 8.20 -2.84 -16.42
C ALA A 234 9.13 -3.50 -15.38
N ALA A 235 10.14 -4.26 -15.82
CA ALA A 235 11.15 -4.83 -14.95
C ALA A 235 11.95 -3.74 -14.20
N GLY A 236 12.33 -2.65 -14.89
CA GLY A 236 13.00 -1.51 -14.27
C GLY A 236 12.16 -0.79 -13.20
N THR A 237 10.85 -0.66 -13.42
CA THR A 237 9.93 -0.10 -12.42
C THR A 237 9.77 -0.99 -11.19
N ILE A 238 9.70 -2.32 -11.39
CA ILE A 238 9.58 -3.28 -10.29
C ILE A 238 10.85 -3.28 -9.44
N ASN A 239 12.03 -3.28 -10.06
CA ASN A 239 13.29 -3.27 -9.32
C ASN A 239 13.43 -1.99 -8.46
N THR A 240 13.04 -0.84 -9.02
CA THR A 240 13.02 0.44 -8.28
C THR A 240 12.02 0.41 -7.11
N ASP A 241 10.89 -0.26 -7.28
CA ASP A 241 9.88 -0.39 -6.23
C ASP A 241 10.29 -1.37 -5.13
N VAL A 242 11.03 -2.44 -5.47
CA VAL A 242 11.59 -3.40 -4.51
C VAL A 242 12.62 -2.74 -3.60
N ASP A 243 13.46 -1.86 -4.15
CA ASP A 243 14.43 -1.08 -3.37
C ASP A 243 13.74 -0.19 -2.31
N ARG A 244 12.49 0.20 -2.52
CA ARG A 244 11.71 1.07 -1.62
C ARG A 244 10.85 0.33 -0.60
N ILE A 245 10.91 -1.01 -0.56
CA ILE A 245 10.17 -1.80 0.43
C ILE A 245 10.58 -1.37 1.84
N TYR A 246 9.58 -0.97 2.65
CA TYR A 246 9.74 -0.49 4.03
C TYR A 246 10.61 0.76 4.21
N GLU A 247 10.81 1.56 3.17
CA GLU A 247 11.65 2.77 3.23
C GLU A 247 11.22 3.73 4.34
N ASN A 248 9.93 4.07 4.43
CA ASN A 248 9.44 5.03 5.43
C ASN A 248 9.62 4.49 6.85
N THR A 249 9.31 3.22 7.06
CA THR A 249 9.44 2.54 8.35
C THR A 249 10.89 2.54 8.81
N LEU A 250 11.83 2.18 7.93
CA LEU A 250 13.25 2.13 8.27
C LEU A 250 13.82 3.51 8.62
N ILE A 251 13.43 4.57 7.89
CA ILE A 251 13.84 5.95 8.18
C ILE A 251 13.35 6.35 9.58
N VAL A 252 12.05 6.22 9.84
CA VAL A 252 11.45 6.64 11.11
C VAL A 252 11.99 5.85 12.29
N ILE A 253 12.19 4.53 12.13
CA ILE A 253 12.79 3.70 13.17
C ILE A 253 14.26 4.10 13.40
N GLY A 254 15.01 4.40 12.34
CA GLY A 254 16.39 4.87 12.41
C GLY A 254 16.51 6.17 13.20
N GLU A 255 15.65 7.15 12.92
CA GLU A 255 15.58 8.41 13.66
C GLU A 255 15.23 8.18 15.14
N ARG A 256 14.24 7.30 15.41
CA ARG A 256 13.78 7.01 16.77
C ARG A 256 14.82 6.29 17.61
N LEU A 257 15.58 5.35 17.03
CA LEU A 257 16.62 4.60 17.73
C LEU A 257 17.96 5.35 17.78
N GLY A 258 18.27 6.14 16.75
CA GLY A 258 19.48 6.96 16.68
C GLY A 258 19.49 8.13 17.66
N GLY A 259 18.32 8.57 18.14
CA GLY A 259 18.18 9.57 19.21
C GLY A 259 18.34 9.03 20.64
N VAL A 260 18.74 7.76 20.83
CA VAL A 260 18.86 7.09 22.14
C VAL A 260 20.32 6.85 22.55
N LEU A 261 21.29 7.50 21.88
CA LEU A 261 22.72 7.49 22.25
C LEU A 261 23.18 8.86 22.75
#